data_AF-A0A1A6XAJ9-F1
#
_entry.id   AF-A0A1A6XAJ9-F1
#
_cell.length_a   1.000
_cell.length_b   1.000
_cell.length_c   1.000
_cell.angle_alpha   90.00
_cell.angle_beta   90.00
_cell.angle_gamma   90.00
#
_symmetry.space_group_name_H-M   'P 1'
#
loop_
_entity.id
_entity.type
_entity.pdbx_description
1 polymer ?
#
loop_
_entity_poly.entity_id
_entity_poly.type
_entity_poly.pdbx_seq_one_letter_code
_entity_poly.pdbx_strand_id
1 'polypeptide(L)' 'MAVWKEQVENMPWLHAGHRLLLRQVCILAARMATDPEMGVSAMQALGSLLSKLGATPVDETKVNHGSGEDEDPDDKHF' A
#
# COMPACT_ATOMS: atom_id res chain seq x y z
N MET A 1 6.62 9.19 14.06
CA MET A 1 5.29 9.74 13.72
C MET A 1 5.16 10.04 12.22
N ALA A 2 6.14 10.71 11.59
CA ALA A 2 6.11 11.02 10.16
C ALA A 2 5.82 9.80 9.25
N VAL A 3 6.58 8.71 9.39
CA VAL A 3 6.41 7.50 8.57
C VAL A 3 5.00 6.89 8.67
N TRP A 4 4.41 6.82 9.87
CA TRP A 4 3.04 6.29 10.01
C TRP A 4 2.04 7.13 9.23
N LYS A 5 2.15 8.47 9.33
CA LYS A 5 1.27 9.39 8.64
C LYS A 5 1.39 9.22 7.12
N GLU A 6 2.63 9.20 6.62
CA GLU A 6 2.93 8.94 5.20
C GLU A 6 2.34 7.61 4.72
N GLN A 7 2.54 6.52 5.48
CA GLN A 7 2.01 5.22 5.10
C GLN A 7 0.47 5.18 5.09
N VAL A 8 -0.21 5.87 6.00
CA VAL A 8 -1.68 5.97 6.01
C VAL A 8 -2.18 6.82 4.85
N GLU A 9 -1.49 7.91 4.52
CA GLU A 9 -1.81 8.76 3.36
C GLU A 9 -1.61 8.01 2.04
N ASN A 10 -0.54 7.21 1.93
CA ASN A 10 -0.24 6.41 0.75
C ASN A 10 -1.13 5.16 0.58
N MET A 11 -1.81 4.72 1.65
CA MET A 11 -2.64 3.52 1.64
C MET A 11 -4.02 3.78 2.28
N PRO A 12 -4.87 4.63 1.67
CA PRO A 12 -6.17 5.03 2.23
C PRO A 12 -7.17 3.88 2.35
N TRP A 13 -6.94 2.75 1.69
CA TRP A 13 -7.79 1.55 1.74
C TRP A 13 -7.60 0.70 3.01
N LEU A 14 -6.60 1.02 3.86
CA LEU A 14 -6.33 0.20 5.04
C LEU A 14 -7.38 0.39 6.14
N HIS A 15 -7.93 -0.72 6.62
CA HIS A 15 -8.73 -0.79 7.85
C HIS A 15 -7.97 -1.47 9.01
N ALA A 16 -8.62 -1.54 10.19
CA ALA A 16 -8.04 -2.04 11.43
C ALA A 16 -7.42 -3.46 11.36
N GLY A 17 -7.86 -4.29 10.40
CA GLY A 17 -7.31 -5.63 10.15
C GLY A 17 -5.84 -5.61 9.72
N HIS A 18 -5.40 -4.53 9.06
CA HIS A 18 -4.03 -4.41 8.55
C HIS A 18 -3.02 -3.92 9.60
N ARG A 19 -3.47 -3.56 10.81
CA ARG A 19 -2.67 -2.86 11.82
C ARG A 19 -1.33 -3.54 12.14
N LEU A 20 -1.28 -4.87 12.11
CA LEU A 20 -0.05 -5.62 12.40
C LEU A 20 0.97 -5.52 11.26
N LEU A 21 0.51 -5.64 10.02
CA LEU A 21 1.36 -5.49 8.84
C LEU A 21 1.84 -4.04 8.70
N LEU A 22 0.92 -3.08 8.86
CA LEU A 22 1.24 -1.65 8.79
C LEU A 22 2.27 -1.22 9.84
N ARG A 23 2.18 -1.77 11.07
CA ARG A 23 3.19 -1.54 12.11
C ARG A 23 4.58 -2.01 11.68
N GLN A 24 4.68 -3.21 11.10
CA GLN A 24 5.97 -3.75 10.63
C GLN A 24 6.55 -2.90 9.49
N VAL A 25 5.70 -2.47 8.55
CA VAL A 25 6.11 -1.55 7.48
C VAL A 25 6.64 -0.25 8.05
N CYS A 26 5.94 0.37 9.02
CA CYS A 26 6.41 1.63 9.62
C CYS A 26 7.77 1.48 10.32
N ILE A 27 8.02 0.35 10.98
CA ILE A 27 9.30 0.07 11.64
C ILE A 27 10.42 -0.06 10.60
N LEU A 28 10.21 -0.84 9.54
CA LEU A 28 11.21 -1.08 8.50
C LEU A 28 11.45 0.16 7.62
N ALA A 29 10.40 0.91 7.27
CA ALA A 29 10.52 2.15 6.52
C ALA A 29 11.23 3.24 7.33
N ALA A 30 10.95 3.35 8.63
CA ALA A 30 11.71 4.26 9.50
C ALA A 30 13.18 3.87 9.58
N ARG A 31 13.50 2.57 9.70
CA ARG A 31 14.88 2.08 9.65
C ARG A 31 15.57 2.44 8.34
N MET A 32 14.91 2.28 7.20
CA MET A 32 15.49 2.61 5.90
C MET A 32 16.00 4.05 5.81
N ALA A 33 15.38 4.99 6.52
CA ALA A 33 15.80 6.39 6.57
C ALA A 33 16.98 6.66 7.52
N THR A 34 17.26 5.77 8.48
CA THR A 34 18.21 6.03 9.58
C THR A 34 19.34 5.02 9.71
N ASP A 35 19.18 3.84 9.11
CA ASP A 35 20.08 2.69 9.23
C ASP A 35 20.77 2.44 7.88
N PRO A 36 21.98 2.99 7.66
CA PRO A 36 22.71 2.81 6.41
C PRO A 36 23.19 1.37 6.18
N GLU A 37 23.16 0.53 7.21
CA GLU A 37 23.54 -0.88 7.15
C GLU A 37 22.33 -1.82 7.10
N MET A 38 21.15 -1.28 6.76
CA MET A 38 19.94 -2.08 6.64
C MET A 38 20.14 -3.22 5.64
N GLY A 39 20.17 -4.45 6.15
CA GLY A 39 20.45 -5.63 5.35
C GLY A 39 19.37 -5.93 4.32
N VAL A 40 19.77 -6.61 3.24
CA VAL A 40 18.91 -7.01 2.11
C VAL A 40 17.66 -7.79 2.58
N SER A 41 17.80 -8.65 3.59
CA SER A 41 16.67 -9.41 4.13
C SER A 41 15.57 -8.51 4.72
N ALA A 42 15.95 -7.40 5.37
CA ALA A 42 15.00 -6.43 5.91
C ALA A 42 14.31 -5.64 4.79
N MET A 43 15.03 -5.29 3.72
CA MET A 43 14.46 -4.66 2.53
C MET A 43 13.49 -5.59 1.79
N GLN A 44 13.83 -6.87 1.66
CA GLN A 44 12.95 -7.90 1.10
C GLN A 44 11.70 -8.11 1.95
N ALA A 45 11.83 -8.12 3.28
CA ALA A 45 10.69 -8.20 4.19
C ALA A 45 9.76 -6.99 4.03
N LEU A 46 10.32 -5.77 3.91
CA LEU A 46 9.55 -4.56 3.64
C LEU A 46 8.76 -4.67 2.33
N GLY A 47 9.42 -5.04 1.23
CA GLY A 47 8.75 -5.26 -0.06
C GLY A 47 7.62 -6.29 0.03
N SER A 48 7.86 -7.41 0.70
CA SER A 48 6.86 -8.48 0.89
C SER A 48 5.65 -8.04 1.73
N LEU A 49 5.84 -7.13 2.68
CA LEU A 49 4.75 -6.57 3.47
C LEU A 49 3.95 -5.54 2.67
N LEU A 50 4.62 -4.69 1.88
CA LEU A 50 3.97 -3.73 0.99
C LEU A 50 3.10 -4.45 -0.06
N SER A 51 3.57 -5.54 -0.65
CA SER A 51 2.74 -6.37 -1.56
C SER A 51 1.50 -6.94 -0.87
N LYS A 52 1.62 -7.42 0.38
CA LYS A 52 0.47 -7.92 1.15
C LYS A 52 -0.53 -6.82 1.51
N LEU A 53 -0.06 -5.58 1.62
CA LEU A 53 -0.91 -4.41 1.87
C LEU A 53 -1.48 -3.82 0.57
N GLY A 54 -1.16 -4.36 -0.61
CA GLY A 54 -1.60 -3.79 -1.89
C GLY A 54 -0.87 -2.51 -2.29
N ALA A 55 0.27 -2.20 -1.66
CA ALA A 55 1.05 -0.97 -1.84
C ALA A 55 2.21 -1.12 -2.85
N THR A 56 2.12 -2.09 -3.75
CA THR A 56 3.03 -2.19 -4.90
C THR A 56 2.49 -1.35 -6.04
N PRO A 57 3.34 -0.67 -6.84
CA PRO A 57 2.90 -0.01 -8.05
C PRO A 57 2.08 -0.98 -8.88
N VAL A 58 0.80 -0.67 -9.06
CA VAL A 58 0.02 -1.28 -10.12
C VAL A 58 0.56 -0.74 -11.43
N ASP A 59 0.64 -1.60 -12.43
CA ASP A 59 0.97 -1.17 -13.78
C ASP A 59 0.04 -0.01 -14.17
N GLU A 60 0.59 1.17 -14.43
CA GLU A 60 -0.19 2.38 -14.76
C GLU A 60 -1.11 2.12 -15.96
N THR A 61 -0.73 1.22 -16.87
CA THR A 61 -1.54 0.82 -18.04
C THR A 61 -2.76 -0.05 -17.67
N LYS A 62 -2.82 -0.53 -16.43
CA LYS A 62 -3.92 -1.35 -15.87
C LYS A 62 -4.77 -0.59 -14.86
N VAL A 63 -4.40 0.65 -14.54
CA VAL A 63 -5.23 1.54 -13.73
C VAL A 63 -6.31 2.10 -14.65
N ASN A 64 -7.54 1.62 -14.49
CA ASN A 64 -8.69 2.31 -15.06
C ASN A 64 -8.85 3.62 -14.27
N HIS A 65 -8.32 4.71 -14.83
CA HIS A 65 -8.60 6.06 -14.34
C HIS A 65 -10.05 6.37 -14.72
N GLY A 66 -11.00 5.84 -13.94
CA GLY A 66 -12.42 5.91 -14.21
C GLY A 66 -12.85 7.35 -14.50
N SER A 67 -12.94 7.68 -15.79
CA SER A 67 -13.59 8.88 -16.26
C SER A 67 -15.08 8.59 -16.33
N GLY A 68 -15.73 8.68 -15.17
CA GLY A 68 -17.19 8.77 -15.03
C GLY A 68 -17.98 7.52 -15.45
N GLU A 69 -18.74 6.98 -14.50
CA GLU A 69 -19.87 6.07 -14.74
C GLU A 69 -19.53 4.76 -15.45
N ASP A 70 -19.01 3.80 -14.69
CA ASP A 70 -19.33 2.40 -14.95
C ASP A 70 -20.82 2.19 -14.62
N GLU A 71 -21.71 2.62 -15.52
CA GLU A 71 -23.09 2.09 -15.57
C GLU A 71 -22.98 0.61 -15.91
N ASP A 72 -23.28 -0.24 -14.92
CA ASP A 72 -23.44 -1.67 -15.13
C ASP A 72 -24.57 -1.88 -16.17
N PRO A 73 -24.31 -2.53 -17.32
CA PRO A 73 -25.35 -2.77 -18.32
C PRO A 73 -26.53 -3.60 -17.78
N ASP A 74 -26.39 -4.26 -16.63
CA ASP A 74 -27.46 -4.99 -15.95
C ASP A 74 -28.43 -4.10 -15.15
N ASP A 75 -28.12 -2.81 -14.89
CA ASP A 75 -29.03 -1.87 -14.22
C ASP A 75 -30.17 -1.37 -15.15
N LYS A 76 -30.15 -1.75 -16.44
CA LYS A 76 -31.14 -1.31 -17.45
C LYS A 76 -32.35 -2.26 -17.61
N HIS A 77 -32.45 -3.30 -16.79
CA HIS A 77 -33.45 -4.37 -16.95
C HIS A 77 -34.34 -4.67 -15.74
N PHE A 78 -34.43 -3.76 -14.76
CA PHE A 78 -35.41 -3.84 -13.65
C PHE A 78 -36.39 -2.67 -13.65
#